data_AF-A0A2H1YG26-F1
#
_entry.id   AF-A0A2H1YG26-F1
#
_cell.length_a   1.000
_cell.length_b   1.000
_cell.length_c   1.000
_cell.angle_alpha   90.00
_cell.angle_beta   90.00
_cell.angle_gamma   90.00
#
_symmetry.space_group_name_H-M   'P 1'
#
loop_
_entity.id
_entity.type
_entity.pdbx_description
1 polymer ?
#
loop_
_entity_poly.entity_id
_entity_poly.type
_entity_poly.pdbx_seq_one_letter_code
_entity_poly.pdbx_strand_id
1 'polypeptide(L)'
;MGEHIGSPLHSVVQWFKTMTTNDYIRNVKSNNWQRFDQKLWQRNYWEHIIRNEKSHLKISDYIKNNPQNWKKDSLNKINAKF
;
A
#
# COMPACT_ATOMS: atom_id res chain seq x y z
N MET A 1 26.54 -13.57 -15.51
CA MET A 1 27.08 -12.51 -14.63
C MET A 1 26.51 -11.20 -15.14
N GLY A 2 25.55 -10.62 -14.43
CA GLY A 2 24.89 -9.37 -14.80
C GLY A 2 24.88 -8.47 -13.58
N GLU A 3 25.46 -7.29 -13.74
CA GLU A 3 25.68 -6.28 -12.72
C GLU A 3 24.38 -5.92 -11.97
N HIS A 4 24.53 -5.53 -10.70
CA HIS A 4 23.44 -5.20 -9.78
C HIS A 4 22.63 -3.97 -10.26
N ILE A 5 21.74 -4.16 -11.22
CA ILE A 5 20.56 -3.31 -11.37
C ILE A 5 19.76 -3.51 -10.09
N GLY A 6 19.60 -2.45 -9.29
CA GLY A 6 18.86 -2.53 -8.03
C GLY A 6 17.51 -3.22 -8.21
N SER A 7 17.04 -3.88 -7.15
CA SER A 7 15.79 -4.65 -7.18
C SER A 7 14.65 -3.85 -7.84
N PRO A 8 14.02 -4.38 -8.90
CA PRO A 8 12.89 -3.70 -9.54
C PRO A 8 11.79 -3.35 -8.53
N LEU A 9 11.11 -2.22 -8.73
CA LEU A 9 10.07 -1.74 -7.80
C LEU A 9 9.01 -2.81 -7.52
N HIS A 10 8.59 -3.55 -8.55
CA HIS A 10 7.61 -4.63 -8.38
C HIS A 10 8.10 -5.72 -7.42
N SER A 11 9.39 -6.08 -7.46
CA SER A 11 9.98 -7.09 -6.58
C SER A 11 10.05 -6.60 -5.14
N VAL A 12 10.38 -5.32 -4.94
CA VAL A 12 10.38 -4.70 -3.61
C VAL A 12 8.97 -4.68 -3.02
N VAL A 13 7.96 -4.25 -3.80
CA VAL A 13 6.56 -4.21 -3.37
C VAL A 13 6.02 -5.61 -3.12
N GLN A 14 6.36 -6.58 -3.96
CA GLN A 14 5.99 -7.99 -3.77
C GLN A 14 6.55 -8.50 -2.44
N TRP A 15 7.86 -8.35 -2.22
CA TRP A 15 8.51 -8.79 -0.99
C TRP A 15 7.89 -8.10 0.24
N PHE A 16 7.67 -6.78 0.17
CA PHE A 16 7.04 -6.03 1.26
C PHE A 16 5.64 -6.57 1.61
N LYS A 17 4.77 -6.77 0.61
CA LYS A 17 3.43 -7.33 0.83
C LYS A 17 3.51 -8.74 1.42
N THR A 18 4.43 -9.58 0.95
CA THR A 18 4.64 -10.93 1.49
C THR A 18 5.08 -10.89 2.96
N MET A 19 6.11 -10.10 3.28
CA MET A 19 6.67 -10.05 4.63
C MET A 19 5.66 -9.52 5.65
N THR A 20 4.98 -8.43 5.31
CA THR A 20 3.94 -7.84 6.15
C THR A 20 2.73 -8.75 6.33
N THR A 21 2.29 -9.47 5.28
CA THR A 21 1.22 -10.47 5.42
C THR A 21 1.63 -11.62 6.34
N ASN A 22 2.85 -12.13 6.21
CA ASN A 22 3.35 -13.19 7.08
C ASN A 22 3.42 -12.73 8.54
N ASP A 23 3.91 -11.53 8.79
CA ASP A 23 3.96 -10.94 10.12
C ASP A 23 2.55 -10.75 10.72
N TYR A 24 1.62 -10.20 9.94
CA TYR A 24 0.23 -10.04 10.36
C TYR A 24 -0.41 -11.39 10.73
N ILE A 25 -0.21 -12.43 9.91
CA ILE A 25 -0.72 -13.78 10.19
C ILE A 25 -0.13 -14.35 11.49
N ARG A 26 1.15 -14.11 11.77
CA ARG A 26 1.75 -14.53 13.06
C ARG A 26 1.07 -13.83 14.23
N ASN A 27 0.90 -12.52 14.16
CA ASN A 27 0.26 -11.74 15.21
C ASN A 27 -1.23 -12.08 15.40
N VAL A 28 -1.95 -12.48 14.35
CA VAL A 28 -3.31 -13.04 14.46
C VAL A 28 -3.32 -14.31 15.31
N LYS A 29 -2.27 -15.14 15.22
CA LYS A 29 -2.16 -16.40 15.97
C LYS A 29 -1.61 -16.22 17.39
N SER A 30 -0.66 -15.31 17.58
CA SER A 30 0.06 -15.15 18.87
C SER A 30 -0.48 -14.02 19.73
N ASN A 31 -0.95 -12.93 19.11
CA ASN A 31 -1.25 -11.66 19.78
C ASN A 31 -2.72 -11.25 19.61
N ASN A 32 -3.58 -12.19 19.21
CA ASN A 32 -5.03 -12.03 19.09
C ASN A 32 -5.46 -10.84 18.19
N TRP A 33 -4.68 -10.54 17.14
CA TRP A 33 -5.08 -9.54 16.14
C TRP A 33 -6.34 -10.00 15.39
N GLN A 34 -7.13 -9.03 14.92
CA GLN A 34 -8.32 -9.30 14.13
C GLN A 34 -7.96 -10.10 12.86
N ARG A 35 -8.74 -11.15 12.59
CA ARG A 35 -8.59 -11.94 11.36
C ARG A 35 -9.06 -11.13 10.15
N PHE A 36 -8.39 -11.33 9.02
CA PHE A 36 -8.81 -10.79 7.73
C PHE A 36 -9.22 -11.93 6.80
N ASP A 37 -10.19 -11.67 5.94
CA ASP A 37 -10.66 -12.65 4.96
C ASP A 37 -9.87 -12.55 3.66
N GLN A 38 -9.40 -13.70 3.18
CA GLN A 38 -8.73 -13.91 1.89
C GLN A 38 -7.44 -13.09 1.67
N LYS A 39 -7.53 -11.77 1.49
CA LYS A 39 -6.43 -10.91 1.04
C LYS A 39 -6.30 -9.69 1.94
N LEU A 40 -5.13 -9.55 2.56
CA LEU A 40 -4.78 -8.38 3.36
C LEU A 40 -4.58 -7.12 2.50
N TRP A 41 -3.98 -7.30 1.31
CA TRP A 41 -3.62 -6.20 0.41
C TRP A 41 -4.55 -6.13 -0.80
N GLN A 42 -4.84 -4.91 -1.27
CA GLN A 42 -5.42 -4.71 -2.60
C GLN A 42 -4.49 -5.26 -3.69
N ARG A 43 -5.10 -5.72 -4.79
CA ARG A 43 -4.36 -6.19 -5.98
C ARG A 43 -3.63 -5.01 -6.62
N ASN A 44 -2.40 -5.25 -7.07
CA ASN A 44 -1.50 -4.25 -7.66
C ASN A 44 -1.14 -3.12 -6.69
N TYR A 45 -0.41 -2.13 -7.18
CA TYR A 45 -0.04 -0.92 -6.46
C TYR A 45 -0.07 0.25 -7.44
N TRP A 46 -0.30 1.45 -6.93
CA TRP A 46 -0.21 2.67 -7.72
C TRP A 46 1.24 3.14 -7.75
N GLU A 47 1.76 3.45 -8.93
CA GLU A 47 3.09 4.03 -9.10
C GLU A 47 3.02 5.30 -9.95
N HIS A 48 3.82 6.29 -9.57
CA HIS A 48 3.94 7.55 -10.29
C HIS A 48 5.33 8.15 -10.10
N ILE A 49 6.03 8.42 -11.21
CA ILE A 49 7.36 9.03 -11.18
C ILE A 49 7.21 10.54 -11.03
N ILE A 50 7.72 11.09 -9.93
CA ILE A 50 7.77 12.52 -9.65
C ILE A 50 8.92 13.15 -10.45
N ARG A 51 8.59 14.01 -11.41
CA ARG A 51 9.58 14.60 -12.34
C ARG A 51 9.83 16.09 -12.13
N ASN A 52 9.03 16.74 -11.29
CA ASN A 52 9.17 18.16 -10.99
C ASN A 52 8.60 18.51 -9.61
N GLU A 53 9.02 19.67 -9.10
CA GLU A 53 8.62 20.16 -7.78
C GLU A 53 7.10 20.33 -7.63
N LYS A 54 6.42 20.82 -8.67
CA LYS A 54 4.96 20.97 -8.63
C LYS A 54 4.24 19.64 -8.41
N SER A 55 4.71 18.55 -9.04
CA SER A 55 4.18 17.20 -8.83
C SER A 55 4.51 16.67 -7.43
N HIS A 56 5.73 16.95 -6.94
CA HIS A 56 6.16 16.59 -5.59
C HIS A 56 5.25 17.23 -4.53
N LEU A 57 5.04 18.55 -4.60
CA LEU A 57 4.19 19.29 -3.66
C LEU A 57 2.76 18.75 -3.65
N LYS A 58 2.17 18.55 -4.84
CA LYS A 58 0.81 17.98 -4.95
C LYS A 58 0.68 16.60 -4.30
N ILE A 59 1.65 15.71 -4.52
CA ILE A 59 1.62 14.35 -3.95
C ILE A 59 1.84 14.38 -2.44
N SER A 60 2.78 15.21 -1.98
CA SER A 60 3.00 15.46 -0.54
C SER A 60 1.70 15.96 0.13
N ASP A 61 1.04 16.95 -0.47
CA ASP A 61 -0.20 17.50 0.06
C ASP A 61 -1.33 16.49 0.01
N TYR A 62 -1.42 15.66 -1.03
CA TYR A 62 -2.36 14.56 -1.08
C TYR A 62 -2.14 13.58 0.08
N ILE A 63 -0.89 13.12 0.31
CA ILE A 63 -0.57 12.17 1.39
C ILE A 63 -0.94 12.76 2.76
N LYS A 64 -0.58 14.03 3.01
CA LYS A 64 -0.89 14.72 4.28
C LYS A 64 -2.40 14.83 4.52
N ASN A 65 -3.17 15.13 3.48
CA ASN A 65 -4.60 15.38 3.60
C ASN A 65 -5.47 14.11 3.43
N ASN A 66 -4.90 13.00 2.94
CA ASN A 66 -5.64 11.77 2.67
C ASN A 66 -6.41 11.22 3.89
N PRO A 67 -5.86 11.19 5.13
CA PRO A 67 -6.61 10.73 6.29
C PRO A 67 -7.91 11.50 6.54
N GLN A 68 -7.91 12.82 6.31
CA GLN A 68 -9.10 13.66 6.45
C GLN A 68 -10.08 13.44 5.29
N ASN A 69 -9.56 13.19 4.10
CA ASN A 69 -10.35 12.98 2.88
C ASN A 69 -10.88 11.55 2.72
N TRP A 70 -10.40 10.58 3.51
CA TRP A 70 -10.74 9.16 3.37
C TRP A 70 -12.25 8.89 3.42
N LYS A 71 -13.01 9.63 4.22
CA LYS A 71 -14.48 9.49 4.30
C LYS A 71 -15.19 9.82 3.00
N LYS A 72 -14.57 10.59 2.10
CA LYS A 72 -15.11 10.97 0.79
C LYS A 72 -14.48 10.18 -0.36
N ASP A 73 -13.54 9.30 -0.05
CA ASP A 73 -12.81 8.54 -1.06
C ASP A 73 -13.68 7.41 -1.63
N SER A 74 -13.59 7.21 -2.95
CA SER A 74 -14.31 6.15 -3.67
C SER A 74 -13.86 4.74 -3.30
N LEU A 75 -12.63 4.57 -2.82
CA LEU A 75 -12.08 3.28 -2.37
C LEU A 75 -12.47 2.96 -0.93
N ASN A 76 -13.13 3.89 -0.23
CA ASN A 76 -13.66 3.63 1.09
C ASN A 76 -14.88 2.71 0.99
N LYS A 77 -14.75 1.49 1.55
CA LYS A 77 -15.79 0.45 1.52
C LYS A 77 -17.11 0.86 2.19
N ILE A 78 -17.11 1.91 3.01
CA ILE A 78 -18.34 2.49 3.58
C ILE A 78 -19.17 3.18 2.48
N ASN A 79 -18.52 3.74 1.47
CA ASN A 79 -19.14 4.43 0.33
C ASN A 79 -19.28 3.55 -0.91
N ALA A 80 -18.59 2.40 -0.96
CA ALA A 80 -18.70 1.45 -2.04
C ALA A 80 -20.05 0.72 -1.95
N LYS A 81 -21.08 1.27 -2.63
CA LYS A 81 -22.33 0.54 -2.90
C LYS A 81 -22.00 -0.69 -3.76
N PHE A 82 -22.27 -1.87 -3.22
CA PHE A 82 -22.45 -3.09 -4.01
C PHE A 82 -23.89 -3.17 -4.51
#